data_AF-A0A2N0M9J3-F1
#
_entry.id   AF-A0A2N0M9J3-F1
#
_cell.length_a   1.000
_cell.length_b   1.000
_cell.length_c   1.000
_cell.angle_alpha   90.00
_cell.angle_beta   90.00
_cell.angle_gamma   90.00
#
_symmetry.space_group_name_H-M   'P 1'
#
loop_
_entity.id
_entity.type
_entity.pdbx_description
1 polymer ?
#
loop_
_entity_poly.entity_id
_entity_poly.type
_entity_poly.pdbx_seq_one_letter_code
_entity_poly.pdbx_strand_id
1 'polypeptide(L)'
;SAGGASLGILVEIDAGSGGSGVATGADAVSLAQKVSAAEGLRLDGLMASLPDPAVQHLSRDGSTKADRSAGDTKARLQELVETSRLLPRQGDSSTVVSVSANGYDMISGVSGITEIQAGSYALMDQAHRQSQPGFMPAAKILASVISHPVKNSAVLDAGHKSTGPELGLPVVDESVDGSGGAKAIRFSAEHGVLELGESATGDFMPGDKVWLVPYDLELSLNQYDYIRAVRNGKLEGFWPIAARGRFS
;
A
#
# COMPACT_ATOMS: atom_id res chain seq x y z
N SER A 1 -33.84 9.24 -12.25
CA SER A 1 -32.59 9.30 -13.03
C SER A 1 -32.13 10.74 -13.14
N ALA A 2 -30.92 11.06 -12.70
CA ALA A 2 -30.30 12.36 -12.99
C ALA A 2 -29.21 12.11 -14.04
N GLY A 3 -29.58 12.24 -15.33
CA GLY A 3 -28.62 12.35 -16.44
C GLY A 3 -28.66 11.30 -17.56
N GLY A 4 -29.43 10.21 -17.45
CA GLY A 4 -29.46 9.16 -18.49
C GLY A 4 -28.13 8.38 -18.66
N ALA A 5 -27.20 8.53 -17.72
CA ALA A 5 -25.94 7.79 -17.69
C ALA A 5 -26.15 6.36 -17.18
N SER A 6 -25.36 5.43 -17.72
CA SER A 6 -25.26 4.05 -17.24
C SER A 6 -23.94 3.88 -16.48
N LEU A 7 -24.01 3.43 -15.22
CA LEU A 7 -22.85 3.21 -14.36
C LEU A 7 -22.38 1.76 -14.45
N GLY A 8 -21.09 1.58 -14.75
CA GLY A 8 -20.42 0.28 -14.72
C GLY A 8 -20.15 -0.18 -13.29
N ILE A 9 -20.46 -1.43 -12.99
CA ILE A 9 -20.38 -2.01 -11.64
C ILE A 9 -19.53 -3.28 -11.67
N LEU A 10 -18.54 -3.33 -10.79
CA LEU A 10 -17.85 -4.56 -10.41
C LEU A 10 -18.42 -5.05 -9.07
N VAL A 11 -18.77 -6.33 -9.00
CA VAL A 11 -19.16 -6.95 -7.71
C VAL A 11 -17.89 -7.31 -6.96
N GLU A 12 -17.73 -6.74 -5.77
CA GLU A 12 -16.59 -7.05 -4.91
C GLU A 12 -16.76 -8.42 -4.25
N ILE A 13 -15.69 -9.23 -4.32
CA ILE A 13 -15.58 -10.55 -3.70
C ILE A 13 -14.61 -10.49 -2.54
N ASP A 14 -15.01 -11.06 -1.39
CA ASP A 14 -14.08 -11.27 -0.29
C ASP A 14 -13.13 -12.41 -0.63
N ALA A 15 -11.95 -12.08 -1.16
CA ALA A 15 -10.85 -13.02 -1.37
C ALA A 15 -10.02 -13.26 -0.09
N GLY A 16 -10.62 -13.01 1.07
CA GLY A 16 -10.06 -13.18 2.39
C GLY A 16 -9.28 -11.97 2.90
N SER A 17 -9.36 -10.79 2.28
CA SER A 17 -8.88 -9.58 2.95
C SER A 17 -9.56 -9.40 4.32
N GLY A 18 -10.78 -9.95 4.49
CA GLY A 18 -11.58 -9.78 5.71
C GLY A 18 -12.16 -8.38 5.84
N GLY A 19 -12.14 -7.60 4.76
CA GLY A 19 -12.76 -6.29 4.63
C GLY A 19 -14.19 -6.42 4.09
N SER A 20 -14.41 -5.90 2.90
CA SER A 20 -15.68 -5.93 2.17
C SER A 20 -15.75 -7.05 1.13
N GLY A 21 -16.92 -7.19 0.52
CA GLY A 21 -17.18 -8.14 -0.56
C GLY A 21 -18.13 -9.28 -0.17
N VAL A 22 -18.78 -9.87 -1.18
CA VAL A 22 -19.60 -11.07 -1.02
C VAL A 22 -18.77 -12.33 -1.24
N ALA A 23 -19.29 -13.48 -0.81
CA ALA A 23 -18.65 -14.76 -1.08
C ALA A 23 -18.67 -15.10 -2.59
N THR A 24 -17.74 -15.95 -3.01
CA THR A 24 -17.68 -16.53 -4.36
C THR A 24 -18.92 -17.40 -4.66
N GLY A 25 -19.11 -17.75 -5.94
CA GLY A 25 -20.19 -18.62 -6.37
C GLY A 25 -21.58 -17.96 -6.30
N ALA A 26 -22.52 -18.59 -5.58
CA ALA A 26 -23.93 -18.26 -5.64
C ALA A 26 -24.26 -16.84 -5.13
N ASP A 27 -23.56 -16.36 -4.10
CA ASP A 27 -23.81 -15.05 -3.51
C ASP A 27 -23.40 -13.93 -4.48
N ALA A 28 -22.22 -14.05 -5.10
CA ALA A 28 -21.77 -13.18 -6.17
C ALA A 28 -22.74 -13.15 -7.36
N VAL A 29 -23.20 -14.33 -7.82
CA VAL A 29 -24.16 -14.43 -8.93
C VAL A 29 -25.49 -13.76 -8.59
N SER A 30 -26.00 -13.96 -7.37
CA SER A 30 -27.24 -13.33 -6.89
C SER A 30 -27.14 -11.81 -6.88
N LEU A 31 -26.02 -11.26 -6.40
CA LEU A 31 -25.79 -9.81 -6.42
C LEU A 31 -25.63 -9.27 -7.85
N ALA A 32 -24.87 -9.97 -8.70
CA ALA A 32 -24.67 -9.62 -10.10
C ALA A 32 -25.99 -9.61 -10.92
N GLN A 33 -26.92 -10.52 -10.62
CA GLN A 33 -28.26 -10.53 -11.22
C GLN A 33 -29.07 -9.30 -10.82
N LYS A 34 -29.00 -8.88 -9.54
CA LYS A 34 -29.65 -7.65 -9.07
C LYS A 34 -29.10 -6.41 -9.76
N VAL A 35 -27.77 -6.33 -9.92
CA VAL A 35 -27.10 -5.24 -10.67
C VAL A 35 -27.57 -5.23 -12.13
N SER A 36 -27.60 -6.39 -12.78
CA SER A 36 -28.03 -6.51 -14.19
C SER A 36 -29.49 -6.15 -14.44
N ALA A 37 -30.36 -6.32 -13.43
CA ALA A 37 -31.78 -5.99 -13.52
C ALA A 37 -32.10 -4.53 -13.14
N ALA A 38 -31.15 -3.80 -12.55
CA ALA A 38 -31.36 -2.44 -12.09
C ALA A 38 -31.25 -1.42 -13.24
N GLU A 39 -32.21 -0.51 -13.32
CA GLU A 39 -32.17 0.57 -14.31
C GLU A 39 -30.98 1.50 -14.07
N GLY A 40 -30.22 1.79 -15.12
CA GLY A 40 -29.07 2.68 -15.07
C GLY A 40 -27.76 2.05 -14.57
N LEU A 41 -27.75 0.75 -14.24
CA LEU A 41 -26.54 0.01 -13.93
C LEU A 41 -26.17 -0.94 -15.06
N ARG A 42 -24.87 -1.19 -15.21
CA ARG A 42 -24.31 -2.20 -16.10
C ARG A 42 -23.32 -3.04 -15.30
N LEU A 43 -23.52 -4.35 -15.29
CA LEU A 43 -22.57 -5.27 -14.69
C LEU A 43 -21.35 -5.41 -15.61
N ASP A 44 -20.19 -4.95 -15.13
CA ASP A 44 -18.92 -5.01 -15.87
C ASP A 44 -18.05 -6.21 -15.43
N GLY A 45 -18.26 -6.75 -14.22
CA GLY A 45 -17.57 -7.96 -13.76
C GLY A 45 -17.38 -8.07 -12.25
N LEU A 46 -16.23 -8.61 -11.84
CA LEU A 46 -15.83 -8.84 -10.45
C LEU A 46 -14.58 -8.05 -10.10
N MET A 47 -14.47 -7.67 -8.84
CA MET A 47 -13.21 -7.23 -8.24
C MET A 47 -12.94 -7.95 -6.93
N ALA A 48 -11.68 -8.08 -6.55
CA ALA A 48 -11.30 -8.61 -5.24
C ALA A 48 -10.01 -7.94 -4.74
N SER A 49 -9.91 -7.77 -3.43
CA SER A 49 -8.68 -7.30 -2.77
C SER A 49 -8.02 -8.47 -2.04
N LEU A 50 -6.73 -8.70 -2.30
CA LEU A 50 -5.96 -9.70 -1.56
C LEU A 50 -5.54 -9.17 -0.18
N PRO A 51 -5.25 -10.06 0.80
CA PRO A 51 -4.76 -9.64 2.11
C PRO A 51 -3.46 -8.83 2.01
N ASP A 52 -3.42 -7.71 2.73
CA ASP A 52 -2.26 -6.84 2.83
C ASP A 52 -1.33 -7.27 3.99
N PRO A 53 -0.05 -7.58 3.76
CA PRO A 53 0.92 -7.85 4.82
C PRO A 53 1.10 -6.70 5.83
N ALA A 54 1.03 -5.44 5.40
CA ALA A 54 1.23 -4.26 6.24
C ALA A 54 0.14 -4.13 7.32
N VAL A 55 -1.10 -4.51 6.98
CA VAL A 55 -2.27 -4.39 7.86
C VAL A 55 -2.43 -5.65 8.74
N GLN A 56 -1.88 -6.79 8.34
CA GLN A 56 -1.96 -8.03 9.13
C GLN A 56 -1.29 -7.92 10.51
N HIS A 57 -0.29 -7.04 10.67
CA HIS A 57 0.40 -6.76 11.93
C HIS A 57 -0.49 -6.04 12.98
N LEU A 58 -1.66 -5.53 12.61
CA LEU A 58 -2.60 -4.84 13.53
C LEU A 58 -3.67 -5.74 14.16
N SER A 59 -3.66 -7.05 13.88
CA SER A 59 -4.65 -7.97 14.45
C SER A 59 -4.55 -7.98 15.99
N ARG A 60 -5.56 -7.39 16.64
CA ARG A 60 -5.63 -7.07 18.09
C ARG A 60 -5.51 -8.27 19.03
N ASP A 61 -5.57 -9.49 18.52
CA ASP A 61 -5.45 -10.73 19.29
C ASP A 61 -4.04 -11.34 19.29
N GLY A 62 -3.07 -10.72 18.60
CA GLY A 62 -1.72 -11.27 18.47
C GLY A 62 -1.68 -12.60 17.71
N SER A 63 -2.82 -13.05 17.16
CA SER A 63 -2.85 -14.17 16.24
C SER A 63 -2.41 -13.61 14.90
N THR A 64 -1.15 -13.86 14.57
CA THR A 64 -0.74 -13.82 13.18
C THR A 64 -1.54 -14.91 12.46
N LYS A 65 -2.71 -14.59 11.90
CA LYS A 65 -3.30 -15.38 10.80
C LYS A 65 -2.46 -15.21 9.52
N ALA A 66 -1.14 -15.17 9.68
CA ALA A 66 -0.10 -15.10 8.67
C ALA A 66 0.14 -16.47 8.01
N ASP A 67 -0.72 -17.46 8.29
CA ASP A 67 -0.61 -18.82 7.77
C ASP A 67 -1.55 -19.05 6.57
N ARG A 68 -1.79 -18.00 5.79
CA ARG A 68 -2.45 -18.15 4.48
C ARG A 68 -1.35 -18.28 3.44
N SER A 69 -1.00 -19.51 3.16
CA SER A 69 0.09 -19.86 2.26
C SER A 69 -0.16 -19.30 0.84
N ALA A 70 0.90 -19.19 0.04
CA ALA A 70 0.79 -18.88 -1.39
C ALA A 70 -0.20 -19.82 -2.13
N GLY A 71 -0.36 -21.06 -1.64
CA GLY A 71 -1.34 -22.02 -2.14
C GLY A 71 -2.79 -21.56 -1.95
N ASP A 72 -3.11 -20.96 -0.81
CA ASP A 72 -4.45 -20.46 -0.51
C ASP A 72 -4.81 -19.26 -1.40
N THR A 73 -3.83 -18.40 -1.68
CA THR A 73 -4.02 -17.25 -2.58
C THR A 73 -4.35 -17.71 -3.99
N LYS A 74 -3.59 -18.68 -4.54
CA LYS A 74 -3.86 -19.20 -5.88
C LYS A 74 -5.25 -19.84 -5.99
N ALA A 75 -5.67 -20.61 -4.99
CA ALA A 75 -7.00 -21.22 -4.96
C ALA A 75 -8.11 -20.15 -4.98
N ARG A 76 -7.98 -19.09 -4.18
CA ARG A 76 -8.94 -17.97 -4.16
C ARG A 76 -9.03 -17.25 -5.50
N LEU A 77 -7.89 -17.01 -6.16
CA LEU A 77 -7.86 -16.41 -7.48
C LEU A 77 -8.53 -17.30 -8.54
N GLN A 78 -8.35 -18.62 -8.44
CA GLN A 78 -9.05 -19.57 -9.31
C GLN A 78 -10.56 -19.56 -9.06
N GLU A 79 -11.00 -19.57 -7.80
CA GLU A 79 -12.43 -19.47 -7.45
C GLU A 79 -13.07 -18.17 -7.93
N LEU A 80 -12.34 -17.05 -7.85
CA LEU A 80 -12.77 -15.77 -8.41
C LEU A 80 -13.01 -15.87 -9.92
N VAL A 81 -12.05 -16.45 -10.65
CA VAL A 81 -12.17 -16.67 -12.10
C VAL A 81 -13.32 -17.61 -12.43
N GLU A 82 -13.49 -18.72 -11.72
CA GLU A 82 -14.63 -19.62 -11.95
C GLU A 82 -15.97 -18.93 -11.65
N THR A 83 -16.04 -18.13 -10.59
CA THR A 83 -17.23 -17.34 -10.26
C THR A 83 -17.57 -16.34 -11.37
N SER A 84 -16.57 -15.70 -11.97
CA SER A 84 -16.77 -14.75 -13.08
C SER A 84 -17.46 -15.40 -14.29
N ARG A 85 -17.24 -16.71 -14.51
CA ARG A 85 -17.85 -17.48 -15.61
C ARG A 85 -19.33 -17.80 -15.37
N LEU A 86 -19.79 -17.70 -14.13
CA LEU A 86 -21.19 -17.92 -13.74
C LEU A 86 -22.04 -16.65 -13.87
N LEU A 87 -21.42 -15.49 -14.09
CA LEU A 87 -22.16 -14.23 -14.17
C LEU A 87 -23.06 -14.18 -15.41
N PRO A 88 -24.20 -13.46 -15.35
CA PRO A 88 -25.02 -13.19 -16.52
C PRO A 88 -24.19 -12.49 -17.61
N ARG A 89 -24.18 -13.04 -18.83
CA ARG A 89 -23.50 -12.41 -19.97
C ARG A 89 -24.32 -11.23 -20.48
N GLN A 90 -23.67 -10.08 -20.63
CA GLN A 90 -24.25 -8.87 -21.24
C GLN A 90 -23.57 -8.63 -22.59
N GLY A 91 -24.14 -9.20 -23.66
CA GLY A 91 -23.58 -9.09 -25.02
C GLY A 91 -22.22 -9.78 -25.17
N ASP A 92 -21.38 -9.23 -26.06
CA ASP A 92 -20.09 -9.81 -26.46
C ASP A 92 -18.89 -9.28 -25.64
N SER A 93 -19.13 -8.45 -24.62
CA SER A 93 -18.03 -7.87 -23.82
C SER A 93 -17.45 -8.90 -22.85
N SER A 94 -16.12 -8.92 -22.74
CA SER A 94 -15.42 -9.76 -21.76
C SER A 94 -15.69 -9.29 -20.33
N THR A 95 -16.05 -10.20 -19.44
CA THR A 95 -16.18 -9.94 -18.01
C THR A 95 -14.85 -9.45 -17.42
N VAL A 96 -14.85 -8.29 -16.76
CA VAL A 96 -13.70 -7.81 -16.01
C VAL A 96 -13.51 -8.69 -14.76
N VAL A 97 -12.29 -9.15 -14.54
CA VAL A 97 -11.87 -9.77 -13.28
C VAL A 97 -10.65 -9.00 -12.80
N SER A 98 -10.88 -8.09 -11.86
CA SER A 98 -9.86 -7.19 -11.34
C SER A 98 -9.39 -7.61 -9.96
N VAL A 99 -8.08 -7.60 -9.73
CA VAL A 99 -7.51 -7.97 -8.43
C VAL A 99 -6.56 -6.90 -7.93
N SER A 100 -6.85 -6.39 -6.74
CA SER A 100 -5.99 -5.46 -6.01
C SER A 100 -5.03 -6.20 -5.08
N ALA A 101 -3.76 -5.81 -5.14
CA ALA A 101 -2.69 -6.33 -4.30
C ALA A 101 -1.46 -5.42 -4.33
N ASN A 102 -0.59 -5.56 -3.34
CA ASN A 102 0.65 -4.78 -3.25
C ASN A 102 1.78 -5.27 -4.18
N GLY A 103 1.57 -6.40 -4.85
CA GLY A 103 2.49 -6.96 -5.84
C GLY A 103 1.73 -7.69 -6.95
N TYR A 104 2.37 -7.88 -8.10
CA TYR A 104 1.74 -8.49 -9.27
C TYR A 104 2.10 -9.97 -9.46
N ASP A 105 3.20 -10.45 -8.88
CA ASP A 105 3.79 -11.77 -9.20
C ASP A 105 2.83 -12.95 -8.98
N MET A 106 2.02 -12.87 -7.91
CA MET A 106 1.05 -13.91 -7.57
C MET A 106 -0.17 -13.93 -8.49
N ILE A 107 -0.41 -12.83 -9.22
CA ILE A 107 -1.61 -12.60 -10.03
C ILE A 107 -1.31 -12.77 -11.53
N SER A 108 -0.13 -12.32 -11.98
CA SER A 108 0.25 -12.22 -13.40
C SER A 108 0.25 -13.56 -14.16
N GLY A 109 0.25 -14.70 -13.47
CA GLY A 109 0.19 -16.04 -14.06
C GLY A 109 -1.20 -16.69 -14.09
N VAL A 110 -2.25 -16.01 -13.60
CA VAL A 110 -3.59 -16.61 -13.46
C VAL A 110 -4.46 -16.25 -14.66
N SER A 111 -4.67 -17.21 -15.55
CA SER A 111 -5.55 -17.06 -16.71
C SER A 111 -6.99 -16.73 -16.29
N GLY A 112 -7.58 -15.71 -16.89
CA GLY A 112 -8.94 -15.23 -16.60
C GLY A 112 -8.98 -13.97 -15.73
N ILE A 113 -7.88 -13.59 -15.09
CA ILE A 113 -7.73 -12.26 -14.50
C ILE A 113 -7.43 -11.27 -15.62
N THR A 114 -8.17 -10.16 -15.67
CA THR A 114 -8.08 -9.18 -16.76
C THR A 114 -7.41 -7.87 -16.33
N GLU A 115 -7.35 -7.60 -15.02
CA GLU A 115 -6.76 -6.38 -14.47
C GLU A 115 -6.05 -6.67 -13.14
N ILE A 116 -4.89 -6.02 -12.93
CA ILE A 116 -4.16 -6.01 -11.68
C ILE A 116 -4.08 -4.56 -11.18
N GLN A 117 -4.60 -4.31 -9.99
CA GLN A 117 -4.56 -3.00 -9.33
C GLN A 117 -3.43 -2.98 -8.31
N ALA A 118 -2.22 -2.67 -8.77
CA ALA A 118 -1.06 -2.47 -7.91
C ALA A 118 -0.80 -0.96 -7.69
N GLY A 119 -0.64 -0.53 -6.43
CA GLY A 119 -0.52 0.89 -6.08
C GLY A 119 0.88 1.31 -5.63
N SER A 120 1.40 0.69 -4.57
CA SER A 120 2.64 1.12 -3.91
C SER A 120 3.91 0.93 -4.75
N TYR A 121 3.89 0.03 -5.75
CA TYR A 121 5.06 -0.40 -6.53
C TYR A 121 5.92 0.72 -7.14
N ALA A 122 5.30 1.84 -7.56
CA ALA A 122 6.00 2.92 -8.25
C ALA A 122 6.88 3.78 -7.31
N LEU A 123 6.55 3.85 -6.03
CA LEU A 123 7.25 4.67 -5.04
C LEU A 123 7.85 3.85 -3.90
N MET A 124 7.20 2.74 -3.54
CA MET A 124 7.60 1.69 -2.59
C MET A 124 7.84 2.18 -1.15
N ASP A 125 7.59 1.31 -0.18
CA ASP A 125 7.76 1.58 1.25
C ASP A 125 8.42 0.39 1.96
N GLN A 126 8.65 0.53 3.26
CA GLN A 126 9.31 -0.52 4.05
C GLN A 126 8.42 -1.75 4.26
N ALA A 127 7.10 -1.59 4.37
CA ALA A 127 6.18 -2.70 4.58
C ALA A 127 6.15 -3.64 3.36
N HIS A 128 6.21 -3.07 2.16
CA HIS A 128 6.06 -3.82 0.91
C HIS A 128 7.39 -4.25 0.28
N ARG A 129 8.48 -3.49 0.43
CA ARG A 129 9.75 -3.81 -0.26
C ARG A 129 10.29 -5.21 0.04
N GLN A 130 9.98 -5.77 1.22
CA GLN A 130 10.46 -7.09 1.64
C GLN A 130 9.89 -8.23 0.78
N SER A 131 8.64 -8.08 0.32
CA SER A 131 7.98 -9.06 -0.54
C SER A 131 8.11 -8.72 -2.04
N GLN A 132 8.74 -7.59 -2.36
CA GLN A 132 8.88 -7.05 -3.71
C GLN A 132 10.34 -6.60 -3.98
N PRO A 133 11.32 -7.51 -3.92
CA PRO A 133 12.75 -7.17 -3.98
C PRO A 133 13.21 -6.57 -5.31
N GLY A 134 12.39 -6.66 -6.36
CA GLY A 134 12.63 -6.00 -7.66
C GLY A 134 12.40 -4.49 -7.63
N PHE A 135 11.81 -3.95 -6.56
CA PHE A 135 11.51 -2.54 -6.39
C PHE A 135 12.33 -1.93 -5.26
N MET A 136 12.62 -0.64 -5.39
CA MET A 136 13.35 0.13 -4.40
C MET A 136 12.52 1.34 -3.97
N PRO A 137 12.58 1.75 -2.68
CA PRO A 137 11.97 2.99 -2.22
C PRO A 137 12.48 4.22 -3.00
N ALA A 138 11.58 4.82 -3.78
CA ALA A 138 11.79 6.07 -4.49
C ALA A 138 11.21 7.27 -3.72
N ALA A 139 10.15 7.06 -2.92
CA ALA A 139 9.65 8.07 -1.99
C ALA A 139 10.39 7.98 -0.64
N LYS A 140 10.88 9.11 -0.16
CA LYS A 140 11.63 9.23 1.10
C LYS A 140 11.26 10.54 1.80
N ILE A 141 11.40 10.56 3.11
CA ILE A 141 11.24 11.73 3.95
C ILE A 141 12.64 12.26 4.28
N LEU A 142 12.89 13.53 3.96
CA LEU A 142 14.13 14.21 4.35
C LEU A 142 13.94 14.85 5.72
N ALA A 143 14.70 14.39 6.71
CA ALA A 143 14.73 14.95 8.06
C ALA A 143 16.10 15.58 8.34
N SER A 144 16.15 16.44 9.35
CA SER A 144 17.37 17.00 9.92
C SER A 144 17.58 16.44 11.33
N VAL A 145 18.82 16.13 11.68
CA VAL A 145 19.19 15.96 13.08
C VAL A 145 19.13 17.33 13.76
N ILE A 146 18.33 17.44 14.82
CA ILE A 146 18.18 18.69 15.60
C ILE A 146 18.85 18.62 16.97
N SER A 147 19.15 17.41 17.45
CA SER A 147 19.81 17.20 18.74
C SER A 147 20.51 15.85 18.79
N HIS A 148 21.65 15.80 19.46
CA HIS A 148 22.41 14.58 19.76
C HIS A 148 22.69 14.52 21.27
N PRO A 149 21.66 14.26 22.10
CA PRO A 149 21.70 14.52 23.54
C PRO A 149 22.57 13.54 24.32
N VAL A 150 22.76 12.32 23.81
CA VAL A 150 23.59 11.26 24.41
C VAL A 150 24.30 10.48 23.32
N LYS A 151 25.39 9.79 23.68
CA LYS A 151 26.28 9.09 22.73
C LYS A 151 25.53 8.24 21.68
N ASN A 152 24.52 7.49 22.09
CA ASN A 152 23.87 6.50 21.22
C ASN A 152 22.49 6.98 20.72
N SER A 153 22.27 8.29 20.60
CA SER A 153 20.96 8.80 20.17
C SER A 153 21.03 10.13 19.41
N ALA A 154 20.29 10.19 18.32
CA ALA A 154 19.99 11.41 17.58
C ALA A 154 18.48 11.67 17.55
N VAL A 155 18.10 12.95 17.57
CA VAL A 155 16.70 13.40 17.45
C VAL A 155 16.51 14.11 16.12
N LEU A 156 15.47 13.73 15.40
CA LEU A 156 15.09 14.25 14.09
C LEU A 156 13.92 15.24 14.21
N ASP A 157 13.82 16.17 13.25
CA ASP A 157 12.67 17.07 13.04
C ASP A 157 11.48 16.42 12.30
N ALA A 158 11.46 15.09 12.18
CA ALA A 158 10.39 14.33 11.56
C ALA A 158 9.66 13.48 12.60
N GLY A 159 8.38 13.78 12.83
CA GLY A 159 7.49 13.06 13.74
C GLY A 159 6.34 12.35 13.02
N HIS A 160 5.27 12.05 13.74
CA HIS A 160 4.05 11.43 13.20
C HIS A 160 3.44 12.24 12.06
N LYS A 161 3.49 13.59 12.19
CA LYS A 161 3.00 14.52 11.16
C LYS A 161 3.83 14.50 9.87
N SER A 162 4.95 13.80 9.87
CA SER A 162 5.80 13.62 8.69
C SER A 162 5.80 12.17 8.21
N THR A 163 5.53 11.19 9.07
CA THR A 163 5.80 9.79 8.77
C THR A 163 4.58 8.88 8.70
N GLY A 164 3.45 9.25 9.32
CA GLY A 164 2.28 8.37 9.45
C GLY A 164 2.62 6.97 10.00
N PRO A 165 3.13 6.86 11.25
CA PRO A 165 3.73 5.63 11.77
C PRO A 165 2.70 4.64 12.34
N GLU A 166 1.41 4.76 12.01
CA GLU A 166 0.33 3.96 12.59
C GLU A 166 0.49 2.45 12.33
N LEU A 167 1.04 2.06 11.17
CA LEU A 167 1.31 0.67 10.81
C LEU A 167 2.73 0.20 11.17
N GLY A 168 3.65 1.13 11.43
CA GLY A 168 5.03 0.84 11.76
C GLY A 168 5.94 2.05 11.69
N LEU A 169 7.16 1.91 12.21
CA LEU A 169 8.13 3.00 12.20
C LEU A 169 8.85 3.11 10.85
N PRO A 170 9.12 4.33 10.36
CA PRO A 170 9.98 4.50 9.20
C PRO A 170 11.40 3.98 9.51
N VAL A 171 12.15 3.66 8.47
CA VAL A 171 13.54 3.18 8.60
C VAL A 171 14.52 4.16 7.96
N VAL A 172 15.73 4.23 8.50
CA VAL A 172 16.82 4.99 7.87
C VAL A 172 17.19 4.32 6.55
N ASP A 173 17.40 5.13 5.51
CA ASP A 173 17.83 4.62 4.22
C ASP A 173 19.34 4.37 4.19
N GLU A 174 19.73 3.15 4.56
CA GLU A 174 21.12 2.70 4.56
C GLU A 174 21.80 2.76 3.18
N SER A 175 21.04 2.86 2.08
CA SER A 175 21.64 3.02 0.74
C SER A 175 22.20 4.43 0.49
N VAL A 176 21.77 5.42 1.28
CA VAL A 176 22.20 6.81 1.16
C VAL A 176 23.01 7.24 2.39
N ASP A 177 22.54 6.90 3.57
CA ASP A 177 23.08 7.40 4.84
C ASP A 177 24.20 6.51 5.40
N GLY A 178 24.62 5.47 4.66
CA GLY A 178 25.77 4.63 5.00
C GLY A 178 25.41 3.32 5.71
N SER A 179 26.41 2.43 5.79
CA SER A 179 26.27 1.03 6.19
C SER A 179 26.07 0.86 7.70
N GLY A 180 24.83 1.03 8.14
CA GLY A 180 24.28 0.41 9.33
C GLY A 180 24.63 1.09 10.66
N GLY A 181 23.65 1.03 11.57
CA GLY A 181 23.83 1.41 12.97
C GLY A 181 22.83 2.44 13.47
N ALA A 182 22.08 3.12 12.60
CA ALA A 182 21.00 4.02 13.02
C ALA A 182 19.63 3.34 12.87
N LYS A 183 18.91 3.15 13.98
CA LYS A 183 17.58 2.56 13.99
C LYS A 183 16.56 3.56 14.52
N ALA A 184 15.50 3.79 13.77
CA ALA A 184 14.37 4.57 14.26
C ALA A 184 13.62 3.77 15.35
N ILE A 185 13.57 4.30 16.57
CA ILE A 185 13.03 3.58 17.73
C ILE A 185 11.78 4.23 18.33
N ARG A 186 11.56 5.53 18.11
CA ARG A 186 10.42 6.24 18.69
C ARG A 186 10.10 7.49 17.89
N PHE A 187 8.80 7.75 17.69
CA PHE A 187 8.32 9.01 17.13
C PHE A 187 7.30 9.66 18.07
N SER A 188 7.23 10.97 18.00
CA SER A 188 6.24 11.84 18.64
C SER A 188 5.61 12.72 17.56
N ALA A 189 4.73 13.66 17.90
CA ALA A 189 4.08 14.50 16.90
C ALA A 189 5.06 15.16 15.92
N GLU A 190 6.16 15.74 16.42
CA GLU A 190 7.13 16.52 15.62
C GLU A 190 8.53 15.89 15.57
N HIS A 191 8.85 14.94 16.46
CA HIS A 191 10.22 14.45 16.60
C HIS A 191 10.33 12.95 16.49
N GLY A 192 11.38 12.50 15.82
CA GLY A 192 11.81 11.11 15.72
C GLY A 192 13.09 10.89 16.51
N VAL A 193 13.32 9.68 17.01
CA VAL A 193 14.54 9.30 17.72
C VAL A 193 15.19 8.12 17.03
N LEU A 194 16.46 8.30 16.69
CA LEU A 194 17.35 7.25 16.25
C LEU A 194 18.14 6.72 17.44
N GLU A 195 18.22 5.41 17.57
CA GLU A 195 19.23 4.69 18.34
C GLU A 195 20.45 4.47 17.45
N LEU A 196 21.63 4.87 17.92
CA LEU A 196 22.88 4.80 17.18
C LEU A 196 23.78 3.71 17.76
N GLY A 197 24.24 2.80 16.90
CA GLY A 197 25.32 1.87 17.17
C GLY A 197 26.66 2.60 17.24
N GLU A 198 27.68 1.88 17.73
CA GLU A 198 29.01 2.47 17.96
C GLU A 198 29.63 3.07 16.70
N SER A 199 29.39 2.46 15.53
CA SER A 199 29.89 2.93 14.24
C SER A 199 29.18 4.18 13.73
N ALA A 200 27.94 4.46 14.18
CA ALA A 200 27.09 5.53 13.65
C ALA A 200 27.06 6.78 14.55
N THR A 201 27.65 6.73 15.74
CA THR A 201 27.63 7.85 16.71
C THR A 201 28.21 9.15 16.14
N GLY A 202 29.16 9.07 15.20
CA GLY A 202 29.80 10.24 14.58
C GLY A 202 29.04 10.83 13.41
N ASP A 203 28.04 10.13 12.87
CA ASP A 203 27.47 10.40 11.54
C ASP A 203 26.12 11.15 11.60
N PHE A 204 25.63 11.46 12.80
CA PHE A 204 24.33 12.09 13.03
C PHE A 204 24.45 13.29 13.98
N MET A 205 25.16 14.34 13.55
CA MET A 205 25.35 15.57 14.30
C MET A 205 24.24 16.59 13.98
N PRO A 206 23.92 17.53 14.90
CA PRO A 206 22.93 18.57 14.62
C PRO A 206 23.22 19.33 13.32
N GLY A 207 22.23 19.36 12.42
CA GLY A 207 22.32 19.93 11.07
C GLY A 207 22.39 18.89 9.97
N ASP A 208 22.88 17.68 10.26
CA ASP A 208 23.00 16.59 9.30
C ASP A 208 21.62 16.17 8.77
N LYS A 209 21.60 15.64 7.54
CA LYS A 209 20.39 15.20 6.87
C LYS A 209 20.28 13.68 6.93
N VAL A 210 19.05 13.21 7.12
CA VAL A 210 18.70 11.79 7.20
C VAL A 210 17.55 11.53 6.25
N TRP A 211 17.70 10.49 5.43
CA TRP A 211 16.62 9.98 4.59
C TRP A 211 15.90 8.85 5.31
N LEU A 212 14.60 9.02 5.49
CA LEU A 212 13.74 7.98 6.05
C LEU A 212 12.87 7.37 4.93
N VAL A 213 12.87 6.05 4.84
CA VAL A 213 11.86 5.32 4.08
C VAL A 213 10.61 5.19 4.96
N PRO A 214 9.43 5.66 4.51
CA PRO A 214 8.20 5.50 5.28
C PRO A 214 7.88 4.02 5.49
N TYR A 215 7.22 3.70 6.60
CA TYR A 215 6.75 2.32 6.81
C TYR A 215 5.65 1.95 5.83
N ASP A 216 4.63 2.81 5.79
CA ASP A 216 3.49 2.75 4.90
C ASP A 216 3.45 4.02 4.03
N LEU A 217 3.39 3.85 2.72
CA LEU A 217 3.45 4.97 1.79
C LEU A 217 2.19 5.85 1.85
N GLU A 218 1.01 5.25 1.98
CA GLU A 218 -0.27 5.94 1.86
C GLU A 218 -0.51 6.89 3.04
N LEU A 219 -0.25 6.40 4.26
CA LEU A 219 -0.34 7.19 5.49
C LEU A 219 0.65 8.35 5.51
N SER A 220 1.86 8.10 4.99
CA SER A 220 2.90 9.12 4.87
C SER A 220 2.53 10.18 3.84
N LEU A 221 2.19 9.80 2.60
CA LEU A 221 1.86 10.75 1.52
C LEU A 221 0.67 11.64 1.88
N ASN A 222 -0.31 11.14 2.64
CA ASN A 222 -1.45 11.93 3.07
C ASN A 222 -1.09 13.08 4.04
N GLN A 223 0.14 13.10 4.59
CA GLN A 223 0.65 14.22 5.38
C GLN A 223 1.19 15.39 4.54
N TYR A 224 1.44 15.20 3.25
CA TYR A 224 2.16 16.18 2.40
C TYR A 224 1.30 16.76 1.29
N ASP A 225 1.42 18.06 1.02
CA ASP A 225 0.74 18.71 -0.11
C ASP A 225 1.40 18.42 -1.48
N TYR A 226 2.69 18.06 -1.49
CA TYR A 226 3.43 17.78 -2.72
C TYR A 226 4.63 16.85 -2.48
N ILE A 227 5.05 16.16 -3.55
CA ILE A 227 6.32 15.44 -3.63
C ILE A 227 7.37 16.35 -4.25
N ARG A 228 8.57 16.41 -3.66
CA ARG A 228 9.74 17.06 -4.26
C ARG A 228 10.42 16.06 -5.20
N ALA A 229 10.27 16.26 -6.50
CA ALA A 229 10.84 15.37 -7.52
C ALA A 229 12.34 15.65 -7.69
N VAL A 230 13.17 14.64 -7.50
CA VAL A 230 14.64 14.75 -7.56
C VAL A 230 15.19 13.84 -8.66
N ARG A 231 16.14 14.33 -9.44
CA ARG A 231 16.89 13.55 -10.45
C ARG A 231 18.37 13.87 -10.33
N ASN A 232 19.21 12.84 -10.29
CA ASN A 232 20.68 12.99 -10.21
C ASN A 232 21.11 13.94 -9.07
N GLY A 233 20.46 13.84 -7.91
CA GLY A 233 20.73 14.68 -6.73
C GLY A 233 20.25 16.13 -6.83
N LYS A 234 19.50 16.51 -7.88
CA LYS A 234 18.97 17.86 -8.08
C LYS A 234 17.45 17.88 -8.03
N LEU A 235 16.89 18.91 -7.40
CA LEU A 235 15.47 19.18 -7.42
C LEU A 235 15.06 19.58 -8.84
N GLU A 236 14.13 18.82 -9.43
CA GLU A 236 13.58 19.07 -10.77
C GLU A 236 12.22 19.77 -10.69
N GLY A 237 11.47 19.56 -9.61
CA GLY A 237 10.17 20.21 -9.44
C GLY A 237 9.36 19.68 -8.27
N PHE A 238 8.09 20.07 -8.27
CA PHE A 238 7.11 19.71 -7.26
C PHE A 238 5.90 19.06 -7.92
N TRP A 239 5.49 17.90 -7.42
CA TRP A 239 4.30 17.19 -7.88
C TRP A 239 3.20 17.34 -6.83
N PRO A 240 2.13 18.12 -7.10
CA PRO A 240 1.05 18.28 -6.15
C PRO A 240 0.34 16.96 -5.86
N ILE A 241 0.05 16.70 -4.58
CA ILE A 241 -0.79 15.58 -4.14
C ILE A 241 -2.24 16.11 -4.10
N ALA A 242 -2.81 16.30 -5.28
CA ALA A 242 -4.09 16.99 -5.45
C ALA A 242 -5.29 16.28 -4.76
N ALA A 243 -5.17 14.98 -4.51
CA ALA A 243 -6.19 14.16 -3.87
C ALA A 243 -6.01 14.04 -2.34
N ARG A 244 -5.04 14.73 -1.73
CA ARG A 244 -4.82 14.67 -0.28
C ARG A 244 -6.10 14.96 0.50
N GLY A 245 -6.41 14.12 1.50
CA GLY A 245 -7.60 14.26 2.33
C GLY A 245 -8.94 14.05 1.60
N ARG A 246 -8.94 13.48 0.39
CA ARG A 246 -10.15 13.13 -0.36
C ARG A 246 -10.49 11.65 -0.10
N PHE A 247 -11.10 11.40 1.05
CA PHE A 247 -11.69 10.09 1.38
C PHE A 247 -13.11 10.08 0.83
N SER A 248 -13.32 9.45 -0.33
CA SER A 248 -14.63 9.26 -0.95
C SER A 248 -15.15 7.86 -0.71
#